data_AF-A0A8H6CMX2-F1
#
_entry.id   AF-A0A8H6CMX2-F1
#
_cell.length_a   1.000
_cell.length_b   1.000
_cell.length_c   1.000
_cell.angle_alpha   90.00
_cell.angle_beta   90.00
_cell.angle_gamma   90.00
#
_symmetry.space_group_name_H-M   'P 1'
#
loop_
_entity.id
_entity.type
_entity.pdbx_description
1 polymer ?
#
loop_
_entity_poly.entity_id
_entity_poly.type
_entity_poly.pdbx_seq_one_letter_code
_entity_poly.pdbx_strand_id
1 'polypeptide(L)'
;MPEIEDPTQRFVSVVKFYLSGWHIKPPGVKKPLNPILGETFTCYWDYPDHTRGYYISEQTSHHPPKSSYFFMAPEHNIRIDGALKPRSKFLGNSAASLMEGVGVLRFMNRGRTQGGER
;
A
#
# COMPACT_ATOMS: atom_id res chain seq x y z
N MET A 1 12.32 -0.05 11.14
CA MET A 1 11.17 -0.97 11.28
C MET A 1 11.58 -2.45 11.13
N PRO A 2 12.26 -2.88 10.05
CA PRO A 2 12.71 -4.28 9.88
C PRO A 2 13.79 -4.74 10.88
N GLU A 3 14.46 -3.80 11.53
CA GLU A 3 15.53 -4.02 12.51
C GLU A 3 15.04 -3.99 13.96
N ILE A 4 13.77 -3.64 14.19
CA ILE A 4 13.19 -3.67 15.54
C ILE A 4 13.08 -5.13 15.93
N GLU A 5 13.78 -5.58 16.99
CA GLU A 5 13.77 -6.99 17.40
C GLU A 5 12.47 -7.40 18.11
N ASP A 6 11.94 -6.55 18.99
CA ASP A 6 10.70 -6.83 19.71
C ASP A 6 9.50 -6.92 18.75
N PRO A 7 8.81 -8.06 18.64
CA PRO A 7 7.71 -8.25 17.69
C PRO A 7 6.54 -7.29 17.91
N THR A 8 6.25 -6.92 19.16
CA THR A 8 5.14 -6.01 19.48
C THR A 8 5.45 -4.59 19.04
N GLN A 9 6.64 -4.08 19.34
CA GLN A 9 7.09 -2.76 18.88
C GLN A 9 7.22 -2.70 17.36
N ARG A 10 7.66 -3.79 16.72
CA ARG A 10 7.70 -3.90 15.26
C ARG A 10 6.29 -3.82 14.66
N PHE A 11 5.33 -4.54 15.24
CA PHE A 11 3.92 -4.46 14.83
C PHE A 11 3.35 -3.04 15.00
N VAL A 12 3.61 -2.39 16.13
CA VAL A 12 3.21 -0.99 16.36
C VAL A 12 3.83 -0.06 15.31
N SER A 13 5.10 -0.26 14.94
CA SER A 13 5.75 0.50 13.86
C SER A 13 5.06 0.30 12.50
N VAL A 14 4.62 -0.93 12.18
CA VAL A 14 3.88 -1.22 10.94
C VAL A 14 2.52 -0.51 10.94
N VAL A 15 1.80 -0.56 12.05
CA VAL A 15 0.51 0.13 12.21
C VAL A 15 0.68 1.64 12.09
N LYS A 16 1.70 2.21 12.74
CA LYS A 16 2.02 3.64 12.64
C LYS A 16 2.33 4.05 11.20
N PHE A 17 3.14 3.26 10.49
CA PHE A 17 3.41 3.48 9.06
C PHE A 17 2.11 3.49 8.25
N TYR A 18 1.28 2.47 8.39
CA TYR A 18 0.03 2.36 7.63
C TYR A 18 -0.95 3.51 7.90
N LEU A 19 -1.09 3.93 9.15
CA LEU A 19 -2.01 5.00 9.53
C LEU A 19 -1.51 6.40 9.15
N SER A 20 -0.19 6.58 9.00
CA SER A 20 0.41 7.89 8.73
C SER A 20 -0.03 8.51 7.39
N GLY A 21 -0.38 7.70 6.38
CA GLY A 21 -0.73 8.20 5.04
C GLY A 21 -2.14 8.78 4.89
N TRP A 22 -3.08 8.43 5.76
CA TRP A 22 -4.52 8.71 5.55
C TRP A 22 -4.91 10.19 5.63
N HIS A 23 -4.08 11.02 6.27
CA HIS A 23 -4.30 12.46 6.33
C HIS A 23 -3.84 13.19 5.06
N ILE A 24 -3.01 12.54 4.23
CA ILE A 24 -2.52 13.09 2.97
C ILE A 24 -3.64 12.97 1.94
N LYS A 25 -4.47 14.01 1.85
CA LYS A 25 -5.61 14.08 0.94
C LYS A 25 -5.81 15.50 0.41
N PRO A 26 -6.38 15.68 -0.79
CA PRO A 26 -6.70 17.01 -1.29
C PRO A 26 -7.72 17.72 -0.37
N PRO A 27 -7.69 19.05 -0.28
CA PRO A 27 -8.74 19.79 0.42
C PRO A 27 -10.08 19.65 -0.31
N GLY A 28 -11.16 19.48 0.47
CA GLY A 28 -12.52 19.32 -0.02
C GLY A 28 -12.92 17.89 -0.40
N VAL A 29 -14.11 17.74 -0.99
CA VAL A 29 -14.67 16.45 -1.41
C VAL A 29 -14.28 16.17 -2.85
N LYS A 30 -13.09 15.60 -3.06
CA LYS A 30 -12.57 15.26 -4.39
C LYS A 30 -12.19 13.78 -4.46
N LYS A 31 -12.43 13.17 -5.61
CA LYS A 31 -12.00 11.80 -5.94
C LYS A 31 -10.87 11.83 -6.97
N PRO A 32 -9.92 10.87 -6.93
CA PRO A 32 -9.01 10.65 -8.04
C PRO A 32 -9.75 10.34 -9.34
N LEU A 33 -9.04 10.49 -10.47
CA LEU A 33 -9.51 9.97 -11.75
C LEU A 33 -9.62 8.45 -11.68
N ASN A 34 -10.52 7.88 -12.48
CA ASN A 34 -10.62 6.43 -12.65
C ASN A 34 -9.62 6.02 -13.75
N PRO A 35 -8.58 5.23 -13.45
CA PRO A 35 -7.59 4.86 -14.46
C PRO A 35 -8.19 4.02 -15.59
N ILE A 36 -7.63 4.13 -16.80
CA ILE A 36 -8.00 3.28 -17.93
C ILE A 36 -7.37 1.88 -17.80
N LEU A 37 -7.93 0.86 -18.46
CA LEU A 37 -7.35 -0.49 -18.44
C LEU A 37 -5.91 -0.47 -18.98
N GLY A 38 -4.97 -1.04 -18.22
CA GLY A 38 -3.55 -1.06 -18.56
C GLY A 38 -2.80 0.25 -18.27
N GLU A 39 -3.45 1.26 -17.68
CA GLU A 39 -2.76 2.48 -17.24
C GLU A 39 -1.73 2.13 -16.16
N THR A 40 -0.49 2.60 -16.35
CA THR A 40 0.62 2.39 -15.41
C THR A 40 1.07 3.69 -14.78
N PHE A 41 1.47 3.63 -13.50
CA PHE A 41 2.16 4.73 -12.83
C PHE A 41 3.40 4.20 -12.10
N THR A 42 4.52 4.90 -12.25
CA THR A 42 5.79 4.54 -11.61
C THR A 42 6.43 5.76 -10.98
N CYS A 43 7.01 5.59 -9.79
CA CYS A 43 7.82 6.62 -9.15
C CYS A 43 8.84 6.01 -8.20
N TYR A 44 9.69 6.85 -7.63
CA TYR A 44 10.70 6.45 -6.66
C TYR A 44 10.85 7.51 -5.56
N TRP A 45 11.48 7.12 -4.46
CA TRP A 45 11.89 7.99 -3.36
C TRP A 45 13.39 7.83 -3.14
N ASP A 46 14.11 8.95 -3.05
CA ASP A 46 15.48 8.98 -2.56
C ASP A 46 15.45 9.07 -1.02
N TYR A 47 16.18 8.19 -0.36
CA TYR A 47 16.30 8.17 1.10
C TYR A 47 17.55 8.92 1.58
N PRO A 48 17.59 9.36 2.86
CA PRO A 48 18.75 10.08 3.42
C PRO A 48 20.06 9.28 3.38
N ASP A 49 20.00 7.96 3.33
CA ASP A 49 21.16 7.05 3.25
C ASP A 49 21.59 6.76 1.80
N HIS A 50 21.09 7.54 0.83
CA HIS A 50 21.35 7.40 -0.60
C HIS A 50 20.84 6.11 -1.24
N THR A 51 19.95 5.38 -0.57
CA THR A 51 19.21 4.25 -1.15
C THR A 51 17.89 4.70 -1.76
N ARG A 52 17.15 3.80 -2.43
CA ARG A 52 15.90 4.13 -3.13
C ARG A 52 14.76 3.16 -2.86
N GLY A 53 13.56 3.73 -2.76
CA GLY A 53 12.31 3.00 -2.80
C GLY A 53 11.66 3.13 -4.18
N TYR A 54 11.08 2.05 -4.69
CA TYR A 54 10.47 2.00 -6.02
C TYR A 54 8.99 1.66 -5.89
N TYR A 55 8.14 2.36 -6.65
CA TYR A 55 6.71 2.09 -6.76
C TYR A 55 6.31 1.87 -8.21
N ILE A 56 5.53 0.83 -8.44
CA ILE A 56 4.96 0.47 -9.73
C ILE A 56 3.49 0.12 -9.51
N SER A 57 2.60 0.66 -10.32
CA SER A 57 1.19 0.26 -10.32
C SER A 57 0.62 0.14 -11.73
N GLU A 58 -0.43 -0.65 -11.83
CA GLU A 58 -1.17 -0.88 -13.06
C GLU A 58 -2.66 -1.04 -12.79
N GLN A 59 -3.51 -0.44 -13.63
CA GLN A 59 -4.94 -0.73 -13.67
C GLN A 59 -5.21 -2.07 -14.36
N THR A 60 -5.12 -3.15 -13.58
CA THR A 60 -5.26 -4.54 -14.06
C THR A 60 -6.69 -5.01 -14.38
N SER A 61 -7.74 -4.24 -14.05
CA SER A 61 -9.13 -4.56 -14.42
C SER A 61 -10.00 -3.32 -14.44
N HIS A 62 -11.00 -3.28 -15.33
CA HIS A 62 -11.97 -2.19 -15.44
C HIS A 62 -13.38 -2.59 -14.96
N HIS A 63 -13.80 -3.84 -15.17
CA HIS A 63 -15.11 -4.36 -14.72
C HIS A 63 -14.95 -5.71 -14.00
N PRO A 64 -14.85 -5.74 -12.65
CA PRO A 64 -14.84 -4.59 -11.74
C PRO A 64 -13.49 -3.84 -11.73
N PRO A 65 -13.44 -2.57 -11.32
CA PRO A 65 -12.21 -1.79 -11.30
C PRO A 65 -11.23 -2.34 -10.26
N LYS A 66 -9.98 -2.57 -10.68
CA LYS A 66 -8.88 -3.04 -9.82
C LYS A 66 -7.54 -2.47 -10.26
N SER A 67 -6.84 -1.80 -9.36
CA SER A 67 -5.46 -1.37 -9.56
C SER A 67 -4.54 -2.21 -8.68
N SER A 68 -3.51 -2.82 -9.26
CA SER A 68 -2.47 -3.54 -8.51
C SER A 68 -1.28 -2.61 -8.32
N TYR A 69 -0.60 -2.72 -7.19
CA TYR A 69 0.60 -1.94 -6.91
C TYR A 69 1.66 -2.80 -6.22
N PHE A 70 2.90 -2.45 -6.51
CA PHE A 70 4.11 -3.02 -5.95
C PHE A 70 4.98 -1.87 -5.45
N PHE A 71 5.50 -2.02 -4.25
CA PHE A 71 6.50 -1.14 -3.68
C PHE A 71 7.64 -1.96 -3.08
N MET A 72 8.87 -1.50 -3.27
CA MET A 72 10.03 -2.14 -2.66
C MET A 72 11.10 -1.10 -2.32
N ALA A 73 11.66 -1.21 -1.12
CA ALA A 73 12.91 -0.59 -0.71
C ALA A 73 13.90 -1.72 -0.42
N PRO A 74 14.68 -2.16 -1.44
CA PRO A 74 15.50 -3.37 -1.35
C PRO A 74 16.53 -3.31 -0.22
N GLU A 75 17.23 -2.20 -0.11
CA GLU A 75 18.28 -1.96 0.88
C GLU A 75 17.71 -1.88 2.30
N HIS A 76 16.44 -1.51 2.43
CA HIS A 76 15.71 -1.50 3.69
C HIS A 76 14.93 -2.79 3.96
N ASN A 77 15.08 -3.83 3.16
CA ASN A 77 14.38 -5.11 3.35
C ASN A 77 12.84 -5.00 3.43
N ILE A 78 12.24 -4.01 2.78
CA ILE A 78 10.77 -3.81 2.77
C ILE A 78 10.22 -4.10 1.38
N ARG A 79 9.21 -4.97 1.33
CA ARG A 79 8.41 -5.22 0.14
C ARG A 79 6.93 -5.09 0.48
N ILE A 80 6.18 -4.41 -0.37
CA ILE A 80 4.73 -4.27 -0.26
C ILE A 80 4.11 -4.64 -1.60
N ASP A 81 3.16 -5.56 -1.58
CA ASP A 81 2.33 -5.89 -2.74
C ASP A 81 0.88 -5.67 -2.35
N GLY A 82 0.07 -5.12 -3.25
CA GLY A 82 -1.35 -5.00 -2.97
C GLY A 82 -2.20 -4.69 -4.18
N ALA A 83 -3.50 -4.64 -3.92
CA ALA A 83 -4.47 -4.18 -4.90
C ALA A 83 -5.50 -3.28 -4.23
N LEU A 84 -5.95 -2.26 -4.96
CA LEU A 84 -7.10 -1.44 -4.63
C LEU A 84 -8.30 -1.95 -5.44
N LYS A 85 -9.39 -2.27 -4.75
CA LYS A 85 -10.65 -2.75 -5.32
C LYS A 85 -11.79 -1.89 -4.80
N PRO A 86 -11.99 -0.68 -5.35
CA PRO A 86 -13.07 0.19 -4.94
C PRO A 86 -14.41 -0.31 -5.48
N ARG A 87 -15.38 -0.50 -4.60
CA ARG A 87 -16.78 -0.80 -4.95
C ARG A 87 -17.67 0.34 -4.52
N SER A 88 -18.19 1.09 -5.50
CA SER A 88 -19.10 2.20 -5.23
C SER A 88 -20.49 1.72 -4.83
N LYS A 89 -21.07 2.34 -3.80
CA LYS A 89 -22.44 2.07 -3.34
C LYS A 89 -23.15 3.37 -2.96
N PHE A 90 -24.37 3.53 -3.45
CA PHE A 90 -25.28 4.58 -3.00
C PHE A 90 -26.10 4.07 -1.81
N LEU A 91 -26.20 4.86 -0.75
CA LEU A 91 -26.78 4.50 0.54
C LEU A 91 -27.91 5.48 0.95
N GLY A 92 -28.54 6.15 -0.02
CA GLY A 92 -29.51 7.21 0.23
C GLY A 92 -28.83 8.57 0.37
N ASN A 93 -28.75 9.13 1.57
CA ASN A 93 -28.07 10.43 1.78
C ASN A 93 -26.53 10.33 1.79
N SER A 94 -25.98 9.15 1.48
CA SER A 94 -24.55 8.88 1.51
C SER A 94 -24.13 8.11 0.27
N ALA A 95 -22.89 8.34 -0.17
CA ALA A 95 -22.20 7.51 -1.15
C ALA A 95 -20.93 6.95 -0.52
N ALA A 96 -20.66 5.66 -0.73
CA ALA A 96 -19.50 4.98 -0.18
C ALA A 96 -18.66 4.35 -1.30
N SER A 97 -17.34 4.38 -1.12
CA SER A 97 -16.41 3.53 -1.85
C SER A 97 -15.92 2.47 -0.88
N LEU A 98 -16.45 1.25 -1.00
CA LEU A 98 -16.04 0.11 -0.18
C LEU A 98 -14.70 -0.40 -0.70
N MET A 99 -13.67 -0.41 0.14
CA MET A 99 -12.34 -0.84 -0.25
C MET A 99 -12.15 -2.33 0.07
N GLU A 100 -12.10 -3.16 -0.96
CA GLU A 100 -11.91 -4.62 -0.84
C GLU A 100 -10.47 -5.06 -1.15
N GLY A 101 -9.59 -4.07 -1.27
CA GLY A 101 -8.18 -4.28 -1.50
C GLY A 101 -7.48 -4.94 -0.33
N VAL A 102 -6.43 -5.72 -0.62
CA VAL A 102 -5.51 -6.25 0.38
C VAL A 102 -4.11 -5.73 0.05
N GLY A 103 -3.38 -5.30 1.08
CA GLY A 103 -1.96 -4.99 1.01
C GLY A 103 -1.18 -5.95 1.90
N VAL A 104 -0.04 -6.44 1.43
CA VAL A 104 0.83 -7.37 2.14
C VAL A 104 2.21 -6.73 2.25
N LEU A 105 2.59 -6.33 3.46
CA LEU A 105 3.94 -5.90 3.79
C LEU A 105 4.76 -7.10 4.24
N ARG A 106 5.97 -7.25 3.69
CA ARG A 106 6.94 -8.28 4.07
C ARG A 106 8.29 -7.65 4.42
N PHE A 107 8.90 -8.19 5.46
CA PHE A 107 10.31 -7.95 5.77
C PHE A 107 11.14 -9.05 5.10
N MET A 108 12.09 -8.67 4.24
CA MET A 108 12.87 -9.62 3.43
C MET A 108 13.98 -10.31 4.23
N ASN A 109 14.36 -9.72 5.35
CA ASN A 109 15.37 -10.23 6.29
C ASN A 109 14.79 -11.16 7.37
N ARG A 110 13.47 -11.36 7.43
CA ARG A 110 12.78 -12.01 8.56
C ARG A 110 11.57 -12.84 8.11
N GLY A 111 10.98 -13.62 9.03
CA GLY A 111 9.71 -14.32 8.79
C GLY A 111 9.77 -15.51 7.82
N ARG A 112 10.95 -16.13 7.65
CA ARG A 112 11.13 -17.32 6.78
C ARG A 112 10.66 -18.64 7.41
N THR A 113 10.25 -18.63 8.67
CA THR A 113 9.78 -19.81 9.41
C THR A 113 8.31 -20.11 9.14
N GLN A 114 7.95 -21.39 9.05
CA GLN A 114 6.55 -21.82 9.02
C GLN A 114 5.84 -21.33 10.31
N GLY A 115 4.90 -20.39 10.15
CA GLY A 115 4.18 -19.76 11.27
C GLY A 115 4.54 -18.29 11.55
N GLY A 116 5.48 -17.69 10.81
CA GLY A 116 5.90 -16.30 11.01
C GLY A 116 6.91 -16.13 12.14
N GLU A 117 7.18 -14.87 12.51
CA GLU A 117 7.96 -14.56 13.72
C GLU A 117 7.04 -14.74 14.94
N ARG A 118 7.47 -15.55 15.91
CA ARG A 118 6.77 -15.78 17.18
C ARG A 118 7.14 -14.70 18.19
#